data_AF-B7VH53-F1
#
_entry.id   AF-B7VH53-F1
#
_cell.length_a   1.000
_cell.length_b   1.000
_cell.length_c   1.000
_cell.angle_alpha   90.00
_cell.angle_beta   90.00
_cell.angle_gamma   90.00
#
_symmetry.space_group_name_H-M   'P 1'
#
loop_
_entity.id
_entity.type
_entity.pdbx_description
1 polymer ?
#
loop_
_entity_poly.entity_id
_entity_poly.type
_entity_poly.pdbx_seq_one_letter_code
_entity_poly.pdbx_strand_id
1 'polypeptide(L)'
;MKKWLVSLAAVMALAGCADNTAGVRVDSQTQNVFFGDKVLGSRLQVEDIRTDLVDGHTRGIVRLNSNYKGDQHILYRFYWYDDAGLEVNLKQGPWKQAIVRGFESISLSEVSVNPKATQFRVQFREQ
;
A
#
# COMPACT_ATOMS: atom_id res chain seq x y z
N MET A 1 -29.07 -9.74 -50.45
CA MET A 1 -28.17 -8.71 -49.86
C MET A 1 -28.48 -8.34 -48.39
N LYS A 2 -29.57 -8.83 -47.77
CA LYS A 2 -29.94 -8.45 -46.38
C LYS A 2 -29.40 -9.39 -45.28
N LYS A 3 -28.99 -10.62 -45.63
CA LYS A 3 -28.45 -11.61 -44.69
C LYS A 3 -27.01 -11.30 -44.25
N TRP A 4 -26.23 -10.60 -45.08
CA TRP A 4 -24.82 -10.31 -44.81
C TRP A 4 -24.64 -9.17 -43.79
N LEU A 5 -25.59 -8.23 -43.75
CA LEU A 5 -25.62 -7.14 -42.76
C LEU A 5 -25.86 -7.67 -41.34
N VAL A 6 -26.67 -8.73 -41.19
CA VAL A 6 -26.94 -9.36 -39.89
C VAL A 6 -25.71 -10.11 -39.37
N SER A 7 -24.95 -10.74 -40.28
CA SER A 7 -23.68 -11.42 -39.95
C SER A 7 -22.63 -10.44 -39.44
N LEU A 8 -22.52 -9.26 -40.05
CA LEU A 8 -21.51 -8.26 -39.69
C LEU A 8 -21.81 -7.58 -38.35
N ALA A 9 -23.10 -7.36 -38.04
CA ALA A 9 -23.52 -6.82 -36.75
C ALA A 9 -23.27 -7.79 -35.59
N ALA A 10 -23.38 -9.11 -35.83
CA ALA A 10 -23.14 -10.13 -34.80
C ALA A 10 -21.66 -10.23 -34.38
N VAL A 11 -20.72 -9.95 -35.30
CA VAL A 11 -19.27 -9.99 -35.01
C VAL A 11 -18.82 -8.78 -34.18
N MET A 12 -19.43 -7.61 -34.38
CA MET A 12 -19.11 -6.41 -33.60
C MET A 12 -19.60 -6.47 -32.15
N ALA A 13 -20.57 -7.33 -31.83
CA ALA A 13 -21.08 -7.49 -30.47
C ALA A 13 -20.13 -8.27 -29.53
N LEU A 14 -19.04 -8.85 -30.05
CA LEU A 14 -18.06 -9.61 -29.26
C LEU A 14 -16.84 -8.78 -28.83
N ALA A 15 -16.72 -7.53 -29.25
CA ALA A 15 -15.64 -6.62 -28.85
C ALA A 15 -16.05 -5.78 -27.62
N GLY A 16 -16.33 -6.46 -26.50
CA GLY A 16 -17.02 -5.84 -25.37
C GLY A 16 -16.51 -6.23 -23.98
N CYS A 17 -15.21 -6.46 -23.79
CA CYS A 17 -14.61 -6.48 -22.45
C CYS A 17 -13.24 -5.80 -22.52
N ALA A 18 -13.22 -4.47 -22.46
CA ALA A 18 -12.01 -3.77 -22.05
C ALA A 18 -12.01 -3.75 -20.51
N ASP A 19 -11.26 -4.67 -19.91
CA ASP A 19 -11.01 -4.69 -18.48
C ASP A 19 -10.12 -3.50 -18.09
N ASN A 20 -10.72 -2.30 -18.04
CA ASN A 20 -10.16 -1.19 -17.25
C ASN A 20 -10.53 -1.41 -15.78
N THR A 21 -10.24 -2.59 -15.25
CA THR A 21 -10.30 -2.79 -13.81
C THR A 21 -9.00 -2.19 -13.28
N ALA A 22 -9.11 -1.14 -12.48
CA ALA A 22 -8.03 -0.76 -11.59
C ALA A 22 -7.85 -1.94 -10.62
N GLY A 23 -7.04 -2.93 -11.04
CA GLY A 23 -6.78 -4.12 -10.26
C GLY A 23 -6.12 -3.70 -8.97
N VAL A 24 -6.89 -3.72 -7.87
CA VAL A 24 -6.33 -3.74 -6.54
C VAL A 24 -5.64 -5.10 -6.43
N ARG A 25 -4.32 -5.13 -6.62
CA ARG A 25 -3.54 -6.30 -6.24
C ARG A 25 -3.52 -6.34 -4.73
N VAL A 26 -4.36 -7.21 -4.15
CA VAL A 26 -4.17 -7.65 -2.77
C VAL A 26 -3.08 -8.70 -2.82
N ASP A 27 -1.83 -8.25 -2.88
CA ASP A 27 -0.74 -9.13 -2.48
C ASP A 27 -0.91 -9.33 -0.97
N SER A 28 -1.03 -10.57 -0.51
CA SER A 28 -1.19 -10.89 0.92
C SER A 28 -0.08 -10.27 1.76
N GLN A 29 1.08 -9.98 1.17
CA GLN A 29 2.18 -9.29 1.84
C GLN A 29 1.87 -7.81 2.11
N THR A 30 1.08 -7.13 1.27
CA THR A 30 0.82 -5.68 1.35
C THR A 30 -0.39 -5.28 2.20
N GLN A 31 -1.07 -6.23 2.86
CA GLN A 31 -2.27 -5.93 3.65
C GLN A 31 -2.03 -4.91 4.77
N ASN A 32 -0.79 -4.78 5.22
CA ASN A 32 -0.38 -3.86 6.27
C ASN A 32 0.02 -2.47 5.72
N VAL A 33 -0.02 -2.22 4.42
CA VAL A 33 0.40 -0.94 3.80
C VAL A 33 -0.72 -0.32 2.98
N PHE A 34 -1.01 0.95 3.25
CA PHE A 34 -2.01 1.73 2.55
C PHE A 34 -1.38 2.99 1.93
N PHE A 35 -1.59 3.19 0.63
CA PHE A 35 -1.25 4.43 -0.05
C PHE A 35 -2.49 5.30 -0.21
N GLY A 36 -2.39 6.56 0.21
CA GLY A 36 -3.49 7.54 0.19
C GLY A 36 -3.92 7.96 -1.21
N ASP A 37 -3.07 7.76 -2.21
CA ASP A 37 -3.35 8.05 -3.61
C ASP A 37 -2.70 7.04 -4.55
N LYS A 38 -3.29 6.90 -5.75
CA LYS A 38 -2.88 5.93 -6.76
C LYS A 38 -1.51 6.25 -7.37
N VAL A 39 -1.13 7.52 -7.44
CA VAL A 39 0.14 7.94 -8.04
C VAL A 39 1.30 7.52 -7.15
N LEU A 40 1.22 7.80 -5.86
CA LEU A 40 2.21 7.38 -4.87
C LEU A 40 2.32 5.85 -4.81
N GLY A 41 1.18 5.15 -4.74
CA GLY A 41 1.15 3.68 -4.76
C GLY A 41 1.66 3.05 -6.07
N SER A 42 1.68 3.80 -7.18
CA SER A 42 2.32 3.36 -8.42
C SER A 42 3.83 3.62 -8.46
N ARG A 43 4.31 4.59 -7.65
CA ARG A 43 5.71 5.02 -7.59
C ARG A 43 6.54 4.29 -6.53
N LEU A 44 5.89 3.78 -5.50
CA LEU A 44 6.53 3.08 -4.38
C LEU A 44 6.09 1.63 -4.35
N GLN A 45 7.07 0.74 -4.28
CA GLN A 45 6.88 -0.70 -4.13
C GLN A 45 7.24 -1.10 -2.71
N VAL A 46 6.42 -1.95 -2.10
CA VAL A 46 6.74 -2.55 -0.81
C VAL A 46 7.67 -3.74 -1.07
N GLU A 47 8.89 -3.67 -0.57
CA GLU A 47 9.88 -4.76 -0.70
C GLU A 47 9.75 -5.77 0.44
N ASP A 48 9.50 -5.31 1.66
CA ASP A 48 9.46 -6.14 2.87
C ASP A 48 8.57 -5.50 3.94
N ILE A 49 7.85 -6.35 4.67
CA ILE A 49 7.06 -5.99 5.85
C ILE A 49 7.37 -7.03 6.91
N ARG A 50 7.87 -6.57 8.06
CA ARG A 50 8.21 -7.46 9.17
C ARG A 50 8.03 -6.81 10.52
N THR A 51 8.02 -7.64 11.55
CA THR A 51 7.99 -7.24 12.95
C THR A 51 9.20 -7.79 13.68
N ASP A 52 9.82 -6.96 14.52
CA ASP A 52 10.84 -7.37 15.49
C ASP A 52 10.39 -7.03 16.90
N LEU A 53 11.15 -7.44 17.92
CA LEU A 53 10.97 -7.02 19.31
C LEU A 53 12.10 -6.09 19.75
N VAL A 54 11.75 -4.99 20.41
CA VAL A 54 12.68 -4.05 21.05
C VAL A 54 12.17 -3.78 22.45
N ASP A 55 12.94 -4.14 23.47
CA ASP A 55 12.58 -3.93 24.89
C ASP A 55 11.17 -4.42 25.25
N GLY A 56 10.80 -5.61 24.76
CA GLY A 56 9.49 -6.23 24.99
C GLY A 56 8.33 -5.61 24.21
N HIS A 57 8.60 -4.64 23.33
CA HIS A 57 7.60 -3.99 22.48
C HIS A 57 7.79 -4.39 21.03
N THR A 58 6.68 -4.56 20.31
CA THR A 58 6.70 -4.86 18.87
C THR A 58 7.20 -3.65 18.09
N ARG A 59 8.14 -3.87 17.17
CA ARG A 59 8.64 -2.91 16.19
C ARG A 59 8.19 -3.32 14.79
N GLY A 60 7.41 -2.47 14.14
CA GLY A 60 7.00 -2.66 12.75
C GLY A 60 8.02 -2.04 11.81
N ILE A 61 8.36 -2.76 10.75
CA ILE A 61 9.32 -2.32 9.74
C ILE A 61 8.68 -2.50 8.36
N VAL A 62 8.73 -1.44 7.55
CA VAL A 62 8.33 -1.45 6.14
C VAL A 62 9.48 -0.97 5.29
N ARG A 63 9.90 -1.80 4.34
CA ARG A 63 10.90 -1.44 3.34
C ARG A 63 10.20 -1.05 2.04
N LEU A 64 10.52 0.13 1.55
CA LEU A 64 9.97 0.69 0.32
C LEU A 64 11.09 0.83 -0.70
N ASN A 65 10.77 0.62 -1.98
CA ASN A 65 11.61 0.94 -3.11
C ASN A 65 10.90 1.91 -4.04
N SER A 66 11.62 2.92 -4.51
CA SER A 66 11.13 3.80 -5.56
C SER A 66 11.29 3.14 -6.92
N ASN A 67 10.20 3.04 -7.70
CA ASN A 67 10.27 2.71 -9.12
C ASN A 67 10.20 3.96 -10.01
N TYR A 68 10.42 5.14 -9.41
CA TYR A 68 10.35 6.44 -10.08
C TYR A 68 11.71 7.15 -10.03
N LYS A 69 12.00 7.98 -11.03
CA LYS A 69 13.30 8.65 -11.16
C LYS A 69 13.48 9.88 -10.26
N GLY A 70 12.41 10.51 -9.83
CA GLY A 70 12.45 11.70 -8.98
C GLY A 70 12.41 11.36 -7.50
N ASP A 71 12.43 12.37 -6.65
CA ASP A 71 12.26 12.21 -5.20
C ASP A 71 10.77 12.21 -4.82
N GLN A 72 10.38 11.43 -3.81
CA GLN A 72 9.02 11.38 -3.26
C GLN A 72 9.06 11.88 -1.83
N HIS A 73 8.42 13.01 -1.57
CA HIS A 73 8.18 13.50 -0.23
C HIS A 73 6.92 12.85 0.30
N ILE A 74 7.06 12.01 1.33
CA ILE A 74 5.96 11.23 1.89
C ILE A 74 5.72 11.60 3.34
N LEU A 75 4.46 11.55 3.72
CA LEU A 75 4.02 11.49 5.11
C LEU A 75 3.58 10.06 5.40
N TYR A 76 4.02 9.51 6.52
CA TYR A 76 3.66 8.16 6.95
C TYR A 76 3.22 8.09 8.41
N ARG A 77 2.40 7.11 8.74
CA ARG A 77 1.91 6.85 10.10
C ARG A 77 1.63 5.38 10.34
N PHE A 78 2.09 4.87 11.47
CA PHE A 78 1.77 3.52 11.93
C PHE A 78 0.49 3.53 12.79
N TYR A 79 -0.32 2.50 12.59
CA TYR A 79 -1.48 2.12 13.40
C TYR A 79 -1.19 0.76 13.99
N TRP A 80 -1.55 0.56 15.24
CA TRP A 80 -1.17 -0.62 16.01
C TRP A 80 -2.41 -1.36 16.50
N TYR A 81 -2.36 -2.69 16.40
CA TYR A 81 -3.47 -3.56 16.73
C TYR A 81 -3.00 -4.72 17.63
N ASP A 82 -3.91 -5.22 18.45
CA ASP A 82 -3.70 -6.46 19.20
C ASP A 82 -3.99 -7.71 18.35
N ASP A 83 -3.85 -8.89 18.96
CA ASP A 83 -4.11 -10.18 18.31
C ASP A 83 -5.56 -10.36 17.86
N ALA A 84 -6.51 -9.61 18.43
CA ALA A 84 -7.90 -9.61 18.03
C ALA A 84 -8.18 -8.62 16.88
N GLY A 85 -7.17 -7.88 16.42
CA GLY A 85 -7.29 -6.86 15.37
C GLY A 85 -7.90 -5.55 15.85
N LEU A 86 -7.96 -5.30 17.17
CA LEU A 86 -8.47 -4.05 17.74
C LEU A 86 -7.35 -3.01 17.82
N GLU A 87 -7.64 -1.77 17.43
CA GLU A 87 -6.66 -0.68 17.53
C GLU A 87 -6.35 -0.39 19.00
N VAL A 88 -5.06 -0.48 19.38
CA VAL A 88 -4.63 -0.36 20.78
C VAL A 88 -4.10 1.04 21.15
N ASN A 89 -3.95 1.91 20.16
CA ASN A 89 -3.49 3.29 20.38
C ASN A 89 -4.67 4.21 20.68
N LEU A 90 -4.83 4.58 21.96
CA LEU A 90 -5.85 5.55 22.41
C LEU A 90 -5.64 6.96 21.83
N LYS A 91 -4.40 7.30 21.45
CA LYS A 91 -4.04 8.54 20.77
C LYS A 91 -3.16 8.22 19.57
N GLN A 92 -3.59 8.63 18.39
CA GLN A 92 -2.82 8.43 17.17
C GLN A 92 -1.52 9.24 17.20
N GLY A 93 -0.42 8.60 16.78
CA GLY A 93 0.86 9.26 16.60
C GLY A 93 0.81 10.36 15.52
N PRO A 94 1.74 11.32 15.51
CA PRO A 94 1.82 12.31 14.45
C PRO A 94 2.14 11.65 13.10
N TRP A 95 1.84 12.34 12.01
CA TRP A 95 2.41 11.98 10.71
C TRP A 95 3.91 12.27 10.73
N LYS A 96 4.73 11.30 10.32
CA LYS A 96 6.18 11.44 10.16
C LYS A 96 6.51 11.72 8.69
N GLN A 97 7.58 12.46 8.43
CA GLN A 97 8.01 12.77 7.07
C GLN A 97 9.20 11.90 6.67
N ALA A 98 9.27 11.52 5.40
CA ALA A 98 10.45 10.89 4.79
C ALA A 98 10.57 11.31 3.32
N ILE A 99 11.78 11.19 2.78
CA ILE A 99 12.05 11.37 1.35
C ILE A 99 12.53 10.02 0.82
N VAL A 100 11.83 9.48 -0.17
CA VAL A 100 12.30 8.33 -0.95
C VAL A 100 12.93 8.88 -2.21
N ARG A 101 14.25 8.76 -2.37
CA ARG A 101 14.91 9.27 -3.58
C ARG A 101 14.64 8.35 -4.76
N GLY A 102 14.87 8.89 -5.96
CA GLY A 102 14.66 8.14 -7.19
C GLY A 102 15.45 6.83 -7.23
N PHE A 103 14.76 5.73 -7.49
CA PHE A 103 15.32 4.36 -7.50
C PHE A 103 16.03 3.92 -6.20
N GLU A 104 15.76 4.58 -5.08
CA GLU A 104 16.31 4.21 -3.77
C GLU A 104 15.33 3.32 -3.00
N SER A 105 15.88 2.41 -2.20
CA SER A 105 15.14 1.68 -1.16
C SER A 105 15.38 2.29 0.21
N ILE A 106 14.31 2.53 0.98
CA ILE A 106 14.37 3.02 2.36
C ILE A 106 13.67 2.06 3.32
N SER A 107 14.07 2.08 4.59
CA SER A 107 13.38 1.34 5.66
C SER A 107 12.75 2.31 6.66
N LEU A 108 11.46 2.16 6.87
CA LEU A 108 10.67 2.94 7.84
C LEU A 108 10.28 2.03 8.99
N SER A 109 10.40 2.53 10.22
CA SER A 109 10.05 1.74 11.40
C SER A 109 9.43 2.57 12.52
N GLU A 110 8.70 1.86 13.38
CA GLU A 110 8.14 2.41 14.61
C GLU A 110 8.07 1.30 15.66
N VAL A 111 8.32 1.63 16.92
CA VAL A 111 8.11 0.75 18.07
C VAL A 111 6.77 1.11 18.71
N SER A 112 5.93 0.12 18.97
CA SER A 112 4.68 0.33 19.69
C SER A 112 4.95 0.82 21.11
N VAL A 113 4.19 1.82 21.56
CA VAL A 113 4.17 2.24 22.96
C VAL A 113 3.21 1.41 23.80
N ASN A 114 2.33 0.64 23.16
CA ASN A 114 1.40 -0.26 23.84
C ASN A 114 1.94 -1.70 23.81
N PRO A 115 2.16 -2.34 24.98
CA PRO A 115 2.71 -3.69 25.05
C PRO A 115 1.76 -4.77 24.49
N LYS A 116 0.47 -4.46 24.30
CA LYS A 116 -0.50 -5.38 23.68
C LYS A 116 -0.47 -5.34 22.15
N ALA A 117 0.29 -4.43 21.54
CA ALA A 117 0.34 -4.33 20.09
C ALA A 117 1.20 -5.47 19.51
N THR A 118 0.61 -6.26 18.62
CA THR A 118 1.27 -7.39 17.94
C THR A 118 1.26 -7.21 16.43
N GLN A 119 0.32 -6.42 15.90
CA GLN A 119 0.13 -6.18 14.48
C GLN A 119 0.17 -4.69 14.18
N PHE A 120 0.48 -4.33 12.93
CA PHE A 120 0.50 -2.93 12.51
C PHE A 120 -0.02 -2.73 11.09
N ARG A 121 -0.47 -1.50 10.81
CA ARG A 121 -0.71 -0.97 9.47
C ARG A 121 0.05 0.33 9.30
N VAL A 122 0.64 0.58 8.14
CA VAL A 122 1.25 1.87 7.79
C VAL A 122 0.43 2.54 6.70
N GLN A 123 0.15 3.81 6.90
CA GLN A 123 -0.48 4.66 5.92
C GLN A 123 0.55 5.65 5.36
N PHE A 124 0.56 5.80 4.04
CA PHE A 124 1.39 6.74 3.29
C PHE A 124 0.52 7.77 2.58
N ARG A 125 0.97 9.01 2.48
CA ARG A 125 0.37 10.06 1.64
C ARG A 125 1.46 10.98 1.09
N GLU A 126 1.19 11.63 -0.03
CA GLU A 126 2.02 12.72 -0.52
C GLU A 126 2.02 13.89 0.48
N GLN A 127 3.15 14.59 0.59
CA GLN A 127 3.28 15.79 1.42
C GLN A 127 2.68 17.03 0.76
#